data_AF-X1G4S6-F1
#
_entry.id   AF-X1G4S6-F1
#
_cell.length_a   1.000
_cell.length_b   1.000
_cell.length_c   1.000
_cell.angle_alpha   90.00
_cell.angle_beta   90.00
_cell.angle_gamma   90.00
#
_symmetry.space_group_name_H-M   'P 1'
#
loop_
_entity.id
_entity.type
_entity.pdbx_description
1 polymer ?
#
loop_
_entity_poly.entity_id
_entity_poly.type
_entity_poly.pdbx_seq_one_letter_code
_entity_poly.pdbx_strand_id
1 'polypeptide(L)'
;FSEILYAFSSAANNNGSAFAGLTVGTPFYNWTTAIAMWFGRFGTIVPVLAIAGSLAAKKRIAVTSGTLPTHGPLFVVLLLGTVLLVGALTYVPALALGPGVEHLMMWLGA
;
A
#
# COMPACT_ATOMS: atom_id res chain seq x y z
N PHE A 1 6.90 9.06 15.96
CA PHE A 1 7.29 8.24 14.79
C PHE A 1 6.12 8.05 13.83
N SER A 2 4.91 7.76 14.33
CA SER A 2 3.69 7.58 13.53
C SER A 2 3.43 8.70 12.52
N GLU A 3 3.64 9.97 12.86
CA GLU A 3 3.45 11.08 11.92
C GLU A 3 4.39 11.03 10.71
N ILE A 4 5.66 10.65 10.92
CA ILE A 4 6.65 10.50 9.84
C ILE A 4 6.27 9.30 8.98
N LEU A 5 5.95 8.17 9.61
CA LEU A 5 5.49 6.96 8.91
C LEU A 5 4.26 7.27 8.05
N TYR A 6 3.30 8.02 8.58
CA TYR A 6 2.08 8.38 7.88
C TYR A 6 2.34 9.35 6.71
N ALA A 7 3.19 10.37 6.91
CA ALA A 7 3.55 11.32 5.86
C ALA A 7 4.17 10.63 4.64
N PHE A 8 5.13 9.74 4.86
CA PHE A 8 5.77 8.98 3.77
C PHE A 8 4.86 7.91 3.18
N SER A 9 4.03 7.24 3.99
CA SER A 9 3.07 6.25 3.48
C SER A 9 2.02 6.91 2.59
N SER A 10 1.48 8.06 3.01
CA SER A 10 0.51 8.84 2.23
C SER A 10 1.12 9.35 0.93
N ALA A 11 2.35 9.90 0.98
CA ALA A 11 3.07 10.37 -0.19
C ALA A 11 3.37 9.24 -1.19
N ALA A 12 3.99 8.14 -0.73
CA ALA A 12 4.34 7.00 -1.57
C ALA A 12 3.11 6.30 -2.18
N ASN A 13 1.95 6.32 -1.51
CA ASN A 13 0.70 5.77 -2.02
C ASN A 13 -0.19 6.81 -2.72
N ASN A 14 0.32 8.04 -2.92
CA ASN A 14 -0.39 9.14 -3.56
C ASN A 14 -1.80 9.42 -2.99
N ASN A 15 -1.99 9.29 -1.67
CA ASN A 15 -3.26 9.55 -1.00
C ASN A 15 -3.47 11.06 -0.79
N GLY A 16 -2.48 11.73 -0.19
CA GLY A 16 -2.52 13.17 0.10
C GLY A 16 -3.06 13.52 1.49
N SER A 17 -3.51 12.54 2.27
CA SER A 17 -3.85 12.74 3.69
C SER A 17 -2.61 13.01 4.56
N ALA A 18 -2.78 13.74 5.67
CA ALA A 18 -1.74 14.01 6.65
C ALA A 18 -2.32 14.12 8.06
N PHE A 19 -1.54 13.75 9.10
CA PHE A 19 -1.88 14.05 10.49
C PHE A 19 -1.71 15.53 10.86
N ALA A 20 -0.92 16.27 10.08
CA ALA A 20 -0.73 17.71 10.18
C ALA A 20 -0.11 18.26 11.48
N GLY A 21 0.37 17.41 12.41
CA GLY A 21 1.27 17.84 13.49
C GLY A 21 2.74 17.94 13.05
N LEU A 22 3.15 17.14 12.06
CA LEU A 22 4.47 17.21 11.43
C LEU A 22 4.58 18.35 10.40
N THR A 23 5.50 19.29 10.59
CA THR A 23 5.83 20.33 9.61
C THR A 23 6.59 19.76 8.41
N VAL A 24 5.85 19.42 7.35
CA VAL A 24 6.41 18.84 6.11
C VAL A 24 6.83 19.87 5.05
N GLY A 25 6.67 21.17 5.32
CA GLY A 25 7.03 22.24 4.36
C GLY A 25 8.53 22.55 4.27
N THR A 26 9.39 21.82 4.97
CA THR A 26 10.84 22.04 4.91
C THR A 26 11.43 21.52 3.59
N PRO A 27 12.56 22.05 3.12
CA PRO A 27 13.20 21.54 1.90
C PRO A 27 13.44 20.03 1.91
N PHE A 28 13.81 19.47 3.07
CA PHE A 28 14.00 18.03 3.23
C PHE A 28 12.72 17.23 2.95
N TYR A 29 11.61 17.58 3.62
CA TYR A 29 10.36 16.84 3.45
C TYR A 29 9.75 17.07 2.06
N ASN A 30 9.81 18.29 1.53
CA ASN A 30 9.34 18.57 0.17
C ASN A 30 10.05 17.67 -0.87
N TRP A 31 11.38 17.60 -0.84
CA TRP A 31 12.13 16.79 -1.80
C TRP A 31 11.91 15.29 -1.61
N THR A 32 12.01 14.79 -0.39
CA THR A 32 11.90 13.35 -0.12
C THR A 32 10.49 12.81 -0.37
N THR A 33 9.45 13.57 -0.01
CA THR A 33 8.06 13.18 -0.31
C THR A 33 7.70 13.37 -1.77
N ALA A 34 8.25 14.37 -2.48
CA ALA A 34 8.09 14.50 -3.92
C ALA A 34 8.68 13.31 -4.68
N ILE A 35 9.87 12.86 -4.29
CA ILE A 35 10.49 11.65 -4.84
C ILE A 35 9.62 10.42 -4.55
N ALA A 36 9.13 10.27 -3.31
CA ALA A 36 8.24 9.17 -2.94
C ALA A 36 6.95 9.16 -3.77
N MET A 37 6.30 10.32 -3.96
CA MET A 37 5.11 10.46 -4.81
C MET A 37 5.40 10.11 -6.27
N TRP A 38 6.54 10.55 -6.80
CA TRP A 38 6.92 10.31 -8.19
C TRP A 38 7.11 8.82 -8.47
N PHE A 39 7.84 8.11 -7.60
CA PHE A 39 8.01 6.66 -7.71
C PHE A 39 6.71 5.91 -7.43
N GLY A 40 5.92 6.32 -6.44
CA GLY A 40 4.61 5.75 -6.15
C GLY A 40 3.64 5.81 -7.33
N ARG A 41 3.69 6.91 -8.09
CA ARG A 41 2.82 7.12 -9.26
C ARG A 41 3.38 6.47 -10.51
N PHE A 42 4.54 6.94 -10.97
CA PHE A 42 5.07 6.56 -12.28
C PHE A 42 5.81 5.23 -12.23
N GLY A 43 6.47 4.92 -11.11
CA GLY A 43 7.09 3.62 -10.89
C GLY A 43 6.07 2.46 -10.87
N THR A 44 4.82 2.73 -10.50
CA THR A 44 3.71 1.75 -10.60
C THR A 44 3.03 1.77 -11.97
N ILE A 45 2.81 2.94 -12.58
CA ILE A 45 2.15 3.03 -13.90
C ILE A 45 2.94 2.30 -14.98
N VAL A 46 4.26 2.47 -15.04
CA VAL A 46 5.11 1.86 -16.08
C VAL A 46 4.98 0.34 -16.14
N PRO A 47 5.19 -0.44 -15.06
CA PRO A 47 5.02 -1.88 -15.09
C PRO A 47 3.57 -2.31 -15.31
N VAL A 48 2.57 -1.55 -14.83
CA VAL A 48 1.15 -1.83 -15.11
C VAL A 48 0.86 -1.72 -16.61
N LEU A 49 1.39 -0.70 -17.31
CA LEU A 49 1.25 -0.58 -18.76
C LEU A 49 2.00 -1.70 -19.50
N ALA A 50 3.16 -2.14 -19.01
CA ALA A 50 3.86 -3.29 -19.57
C ALA A 50 3.05 -4.59 -19.43
N ILE A 51 2.40 -4.80 -18.28
CA ILE A 51 1.47 -5.92 -18.06
C ILE A 51 0.29 -5.81 -19.03
N ALA A 52 -0.31 -4.63 -19.17
CA ALA A 52 -1.42 -4.40 -20.10
C ALA A 52 -1.04 -4.73 -21.55
N GLY A 53 0.12 -4.26 -22.02
CA GLY A 53 0.64 -4.60 -23.35
C GLY A 53 0.88 -6.09 -23.54
N SER A 54 1.44 -6.76 -22.53
CA SER A 54 1.66 -8.22 -22.55
C SER A 54 0.35 -9.00 -22.60
N LEU A 55 -0.68 -8.56 -21.87
CA LEU A 55 -2.00 -9.19 -21.85
C LEU A 55 -2.79 -8.93 -23.13
N ALA A 56 -2.68 -7.74 -23.73
CA ALA A 56 -3.36 -7.38 -24.97
C ALA A 56 -2.98 -8.30 -26.15
N ALA A 57 -1.75 -8.81 -26.16
CA ALA A 57 -1.29 -9.76 -27.16
C ALA A 57 -1.80 -11.20 -26.95
N LYS A 58 -2.38 -11.53 -25.78
CA LYS A 58 -2.81 -12.89 -25.44
C LYS A 58 -4.27 -13.12 -25.86
N LYS A 59 -4.55 -14.28 -26.45
CA LYS A 59 -5.92 -14.72 -26.73
C LYS A 59 -6.60 -15.20 -25.44
N ARG A 60 -7.84 -14.77 -25.21
CA ARG A 60 -8.69 -15.34 -24.16
C ARG A 60 -9.09 -16.77 -24.55
N ILE A 61 -8.92 -17.70 -23.63
CA ILE A 61 -9.29 -19.12 -23.83
C ILE A 61 -10.62 -19.44 -23.14
N ALA A 62 -11.27 -20.52 -23.60
CA ALA A 62 -12.50 -21.01 -23.02
C ALA A 62 -12.28 -21.59 -21.61
N VAL A 63 -13.32 -21.56 -20.79
CA VAL A 63 -13.33 -22.16 -19.45
C VAL A 63 -13.24 -23.68 -19.57
N THR A 64 -12.39 -24.28 -18.74
CA THR A 64 -12.18 -25.74 -18.64
C THR A 64 -12.42 -26.22 -17.21
N SER A 65 -12.41 -27.53 -17.00
CA SER A 65 -12.51 -28.14 -15.66
C SER A 65 -11.39 -27.72 -14.69
N GLY A 66 -10.24 -27.26 -15.21
CA GLY A 66 -9.13 -26.72 -14.41
C GLY A 66 -9.20 -25.22 -14.15
N THR A 67 -10.22 -24.51 -14.65
CA THR A 67 -10.34 -23.06 -14.48
C THR A 67 -10.92 -22.73 -13.11
N LEU A 68 -10.15 -22.04 -12.25
CA LEU A 68 -10.64 -21.56 -10.97
C LEU A 68 -11.63 -20.40 -11.17
N PRO A 69 -12.86 -20.45 -10.61
CA PRO A 69 -13.77 -19.32 -10.65
C PRO A 69 -13.22 -18.11 -9.89
N THR A 70 -13.03 -16.97 -10.56
CA THR A 70 -12.56 -15.72 -9.95
C THR A 70 -13.71 -14.87 -9.39
N HIS A 71 -14.74 -15.54 -8.87
CA HIS A 71 -15.95 -14.94 -8.29
C HIS A 71 -16.52 -15.82 -7.18
N GLY A 72 -17.45 -15.27 -6.40
CA GLY A 72 -18.05 -15.97 -5.25
C GLY A 72 -17.17 -15.95 -3.99
N PRO A 73 -17.67 -16.51 -2.87
CA PRO A 73 -17.06 -16.32 -1.56
C PRO A 73 -15.60 -16.80 -1.48
N LEU A 74 -15.27 -17.92 -2.11
CA LEU A 74 -13.92 -18.48 -2.09
C LEU A 74 -12.87 -17.50 -2.65
N PHE A 75 -13.12 -16.94 -3.85
CA PHE A 75 -12.18 -16.01 -4.46
C PHE A 75 -12.10 -14.69 -3.70
N VAL A 76 -13.22 -14.22 -3.13
CA VAL A 76 -13.25 -13.02 -2.29
C VAL A 76 -12.34 -13.21 -1.06
N VAL A 77 -12.48 -14.33 -0.35
CA VAL A 77 -11.65 -14.63 0.82
C VAL A 77 -10.18 -14.78 0.42
N LEU A 78 -9.89 -15.46 -0.68
CA LEU A 78 -8.52 -15.60 -1.19
C LEU A 78 -7.89 -14.24 -1.51
N LEU A 79 -8.62 -13.36 -2.19
CA LEU A 79 -8.13 -12.03 -2.55
C LEU A 79 -7.90 -11.16 -1.31
N LEU A 80 -8.88 -11.11 -0.40
CA LEU A 80 -8.76 -10.38 0.87
C LEU A 80 -7.59 -10.90 1.71
N GLY A 81 -7.48 -12.22 1.86
CA GLY A 81 -6.37 -12.85 2.58
C GLY A 81 -5.02 -12.50 1.98
N THR A 82 -4.91 -12.51 0.65
CA THR A 82 -3.68 -12.14 -0.06
C THR A 82 -3.29 -10.68 0.22
N VAL A 83 -4.22 -9.74 0.06
CA VAL A 83 -3.95 -8.30 0.28
C VAL A 83 -3.61 -8.01 1.73
N LEU A 84 -4.38 -8.55 2.67
CA LEU A 84 -4.16 -8.37 4.11
C LEU A 84 -2.85 -8.99 4.57
N LEU A 85 -2.50 -10.19 4.09
CA LEU A 85 -1.27 -10.86 4.48
C LEU A 85 -0.03 -10.11 3.97
N VAL A 86 -0.02 -9.71 2.70
CA VAL A 86 1.09 -8.93 2.13
C VAL A 86 1.22 -7.59 2.86
N GLY A 87 0.12 -6.88 3.10
CA GLY A 87 0.11 -5.63 3.85
C GLY A 87 0.60 -5.80 5.28
N ALA A 88 0.05 -6.78 6.02
CA ALA A 88 0.43 -7.05 7.39
C ALA A 88 1.91 -7.42 7.51
N LEU A 89 2.41 -8.37 6.72
CA LEU A 89 3.81 -8.79 6.79
C LEU A 89 4.79 -7.67 6.44
N THR A 90 4.36 -6.70 5.62
CA THR A 90 5.20 -5.53 5.26
C THR A 90 5.19 -4.47 6.36
N TYR A 91 4.04 -4.17 6.96
CA TYR A 91 3.86 -3.01 7.84
C TYR A 91 3.82 -3.34 9.34
N VAL A 92 3.63 -4.59 9.75
CA VAL A 92 3.51 -4.98 11.17
C VAL A 92 4.66 -4.45 12.03
N PRO A 93 5.95 -4.56 11.65
CA PRO A 93 7.05 -4.04 12.48
C PRO A 93 6.96 -2.52 12.69
N ALA A 94 6.66 -1.76 11.63
CA ALA A 94 6.53 -0.30 11.72
C ALA A 94 5.25 0.11 12.48
N LEU A 95 4.13 -0.56 12.26
CA LEU A 95 2.88 -0.26 12.97
C LEU A 95 2.97 -0.61 14.46
N ALA A 96 3.68 -1.67 14.83
CA ALA A 96 3.94 -2.00 16.22
C ALA A 96 4.73 -0.89 16.93
N LEU A 97 5.80 -0.38 16.31
CA LEU A 97 6.67 0.65 16.90
C LEU A 97 6.10 2.08 16.82
N GLY A 98 5.05 2.31 16.04
CA GLY A 98 4.33 3.59 15.98
C GLY A 98 3.01 3.52 16.74
N PRO A 99 1.87 3.41 16.04
CA PRO A 99 0.56 3.48 16.68
C PRO A 99 0.30 2.35 17.67
N GLY A 100 0.93 1.18 17.50
CA GLY A 100 0.79 0.04 18.43
C GLY A 100 1.30 0.36 19.84
N VAL A 101 2.54 0.83 19.95
CA VAL A 101 3.12 1.25 21.23
C VAL A 101 2.40 2.48 21.78
N GLU A 102 2.06 3.47 20.94
CA GLU A 102 1.31 4.66 21.37
C GLU A 102 -0.02 4.27 22.02
N HIS A 103 -0.79 3.35 21.41
CA HIS A 103 -2.04 2.85 21.98
C HIS A 103 -1.83 2.08 23.30
N LEU A 104 -0.79 1.26 23.38
CA LEU A 104 -0.47 0.52 24.60
C LEU A 104 -0.11 1.46 25.76
N MET A 105 0.67 2.50 25.51
CA MET A 105 1.02 3.53 26.51
C MET A 105 -0.23 4.27 27.01
N MET A 106 -1.10 4.70 26.09
CA MET A 106 -2.38 5.34 26.45
C MET A 106 -3.24 4.45 27.36
N TRP A 107 -3.30 3.15 27.09
CA TRP A 107 -4.06 2.21 27.92
C TRP A 107 -3.43 2.00 29.31
N LEU A 108 -2.10 2.03 29.38
CA LEU A 108 -1.35 1.93 30.64
C LEU A 108 -1.32 3.24 31.43
N GLY A 109 -1.82 4.35 30.88
CA GLY A 109 -1.81 5.67 31.51
C GLY A 109 -0.42 6.28 31.65
N ALA A 110 0.50 5.88 30.76
CA ALA A 110 1.89 6.36 30.70
C ALA A 110 2.08 7.45 29.64
#